data_AF-A0AAQ4DMS2-F1
#
_entry.id   AF-A0AAQ4DMS2-F1
#
_cell.length_a   1.000
_cell.length_b   1.000
_cell.length_c   1.000
_cell.angle_alpha   90.00
_cell.angle_beta   90.00
_cell.angle_gamma   90.00
#
_symmetry.space_group_name_H-M   'P 1'
#
loop_
_entity.id
_entity.type
_entity.pdbx_description
1 polymer ?
#
loop_
_entity_poly.entity_id
_entity_poly.type
_entity_poly.pdbx_seq_one_letter_code
_entity_poly.pdbx_strand_id
1 'polypeptide(L)'
;MHDSCGKLVLKKRNFTASLSDVEAKIYEEHVAVAPENVPSLSKKTLDDKAQWKRARIPRITGTKAYRVLCCRPENIDRRARSLIFEQDFGGPTVRYGIAMEPKARRAFENEHGVEVSLFGLVVSRKESWLACSPDGIFLTSITSIAALDYSVLKCRTHENEAVLLEIKCPFSRRGQTLTTDPLLPYLQKNDALELRKKHTYYAQIQISLYALELQQCWFYVYTEADSLTIKISRDEEYLAEAIPVLREFYFAKYLTCLKEYYNT
;
A
#
# COMPACT_ATOMS: atom_id res chain seq x y z
N MET A 1 0.35 -15.13 30.02
CA MET A 1 1.15 -16.36 29.95
C MET A 1 2.25 -16.08 28.95
N HIS A 2 3.49 -16.00 29.42
CA HIS A 2 4.67 -15.80 28.56
C HIS A 2 5.07 -17.14 27.93
N ASP A 3 5.54 -17.12 26.69
CA ASP A 3 6.30 -18.23 26.13
C ASP A 3 7.77 -18.10 26.56
N SER A 4 8.48 -19.22 26.57
CA SER A 4 9.87 -19.51 26.90
C SER A 4 10.95 -18.62 26.23
N CYS A 5 10.57 -17.57 25.48
CA CYS A 5 11.46 -16.57 24.87
C CYS A 5 11.14 -15.12 25.30
N GLY A 6 10.29 -14.90 26.32
CA GLY A 6 10.11 -13.56 26.92
C GLY A 6 9.38 -12.52 26.06
N LYS A 7 8.93 -12.87 24.85
CA LYS A 7 8.10 -11.99 24.02
C LYS A 7 6.68 -11.86 24.60
N LEU A 8 6.18 -10.64 24.73
CA LEU A 8 4.79 -10.34 25.04
C LEU A 8 3.91 -10.95 23.94
N VAL A 9 3.28 -12.09 24.22
CA VAL A 9 2.22 -12.64 23.39
C VAL A 9 1.02 -11.71 23.57
N LEU A 10 0.90 -10.71 22.70
CA LEU A 10 -0.34 -9.94 22.56
C LEU A 10 -1.44 -10.96 22.23
N LYS A 11 -2.32 -11.26 23.20
CA LYS A 11 -3.52 -12.06 22.95
C LYS A 11 -4.19 -11.45 21.72
N LYS A 12 -4.42 -12.27 20.67
CA LYS A 12 -5.20 -11.86 19.50
C LYS A 12 -6.56 -11.36 19.98
N ARG A 13 -6.70 -10.04 20.13
CA ARG A 13 -7.98 -9.40 20.41
C ARG A 13 -8.80 -9.58 19.14
N ASN A 14 -9.95 -10.23 19.25
CA ASN A 14 -10.87 -10.34 18.12
C ASN A 14 -11.64 -9.03 18.04
N PHE A 15 -11.09 -8.05 17.30
CA PHE A 15 -11.62 -6.69 17.24
C PHE A 15 -13.04 -6.61 16.67
N THR A 16 -13.40 -7.52 15.77
CA THR A 16 -14.75 -7.59 15.22
C THR A 16 -15.77 -8.12 16.23
N ALA A 17 -15.35 -8.98 17.17
CA ALA A 17 -16.23 -9.49 18.23
C ALA A 17 -16.57 -8.45 19.31
N SER A 18 -15.83 -7.33 19.36
CA SER A 18 -16.09 -6.22 20.30
C SER A 18 -16.89 -5.07 19.70
N LEU A 19 -17.39 -5.22 18.46
CA LEU A 19 -18.18 -4.20 17.79
C LEU A 19 -19.59 -4.13 18.37
N SER A 20 -20.15 -2.93 18.45
CA SER A 20 -21.59 -2.77 18.62
C SER A 20 -22.35 -3.29 17.39
N ASP A 21 -23.64 -3.61 17.52
CA ASP A 21 -24.46 -4.12 16.41
C ASP A 21 -24.42 -3.22 15.17
N VAL A 22 -24.42 -1.90 15.38
CA VAL A 22 -24.35 -0.91 14.30
C VAL A 22 -22.98 -0.93 13.62
N GLU A 23 -21.89 -1.02 14.38
CA GLU A 23 -20.53 -1.09 13.82
C GLU A 23 -20.28 -2.41 13.11
N ALA A 24 -20.80 -3.52 13.64
CA ALA A 24 -20.75 -4.82 13.00
C ALA A 24 -21.47 -4.79 11.64
N LYS A 25 -22.68 -4.23 11.58
CA LYS A 25 -23.42 -4.05 10.33
C LYS A 25 -22.64 -3.23 9.30
N ILE A 26 -22.09 -2.07 9.69
CA ILE A 26 -21.27 -1.23 8.80
C ILE A 26 -20.04 -1.98 8.32
N TYR A 27 -19.40 -2.76 9.21
CA TYR A 27 -18.24 -3.56 8.85
C TYR A 27 -18.61 -4.63 7.83
N GLU A 28 -19.68 -5.40 8.06
CA GLU A 28 -20.13 -6.46 7.16
C GLU A 28 -20.57 -5.94 5.79
N GLU A 29 -21.32 -4.83 5.75
CA GLU A 29 -21.88 -4.30 4.50
C GLU A 29 -20.86 -3.53 3.65
N HIS A 30 -19.89 -2.85 4.27
CA HIS A 30 -19.01 -1.91 3.56
C HIS A 30 -17.52 -2.23 3.64
N VAL A 31 -17.07 -2.96 4.66
CA VAL A 31 -15.64 -3.22 4.90
C VAL A 31 -15.27 -4.64 4.52
N ALA A 32 -16.04 -5.63 4.97
CA ALA A 32 -15.77 -7.04 4.80
C ALA A 32 -15.76 -7.40 3.30
N VAL A 33 -14.73 -8.12 2.87
CA VAL A 33 -14.62 -8.66 1.52
C VAL A 33 -14.08 -10.06 1.65
N ALA A 34 -14.87 -11.04 1.22
CA ALA A 34 -14.42 -12.43 1.18
C ALA A 34 -13.20 -12.56 0.24
N PRO A 35 -12.16 -13.34 0.59
CA PRO A 35 -10.93 -13.46 -0.20
C PRO A 35 -11.13 -13.80 -1.69
N GLU A 36 -12.17 -14.57 -2.01
CA GLU A 36 -12.60 -14.95 -3.36
C GLU A 36 -13.16 -13.78 -4.19
N ASN A 37 -13.65 -12.72 -3.54
CA ASN A 37 -14.20 -11.54 -4.19
C ASN A 37 -13.16 -10.44 -4.44
N VAL A 38 -11.98 -10.52 -3.79
CA VAL A 38 -10.91 -9.52 -3.98
C VAL A 38 -10.42 -9.41 -5.43
N PRO A 39 -10.23 -10.50 -6.21
CA PRO A 39 -9.84 -10.39 -7.62
C PRO A 39 -10.84 -9.57 -8.45
N SER A 40 -12.15 -9.81 -8.25
CA SER A 40 -13.23 -9.09 -8.94
C SER A 40 -13.23 -7.61 -8.58
N LEU A 41 -13.10 -7.30 -7.28
CA LEU A 41 -13.00 -5.91 -6.81
C LEU A 41 -11.76 -5.21 -7.38
N SER A 42 -10.62 -5.88 -7.41
CA SER A 42 -9.38 -5.35 -7.96
C SER A 42 -9.52 -5.03 -9.45
N LYS A 43 -10.05 -5.96 -10.24
CA LYS A 43 -10.31 -5.75 -11.67
C LYS A 43 -11.26 -4.57 -11.91
N LYS A 44 -12.35 -4.50 -11.15
CA LYS A 44 -13.36 -3.43 -11.27
C LYS A 44 -12.81 -2.04 -10.96
N THR A 45 -11.85 -1.96 -10.02
CA THR A 45 -11.26 -0.70 -9.55
C THR A 45 -9.99 -0.31 -10.30
N LEU A 46 -9.48 -1.14 -11.22
CA LEU A 46 -8.33 -0.81 -12.04
C LEU A 46 -8.64 0.34 -13.00
N ASP A 47 -9.76 0.25 -13.73
CA ASP A 47 -10.12 1.24 -14.76
C ASP A 47 -11.22 2.22 -14.31
N ASP A 48 -11.91 1.95 -13.19
CA ASP A 48 -12.95 2.84 -12.66
C ASP A 48 -12.44 3.62 -11.44
N LYS A 49 -11.98 4.85 -11.71
CA LYS A 49 -11.48 5.76 -10.67
C LYS A 49 -12.53 6.08 -9.61
N ALA A 50 -13.81 6.17 -9.95
CA ALA A 50 -14.86 6.50 -8.98
C ALA A 50 -15.10 5.32 -8.03
N GLN A 51 -15.13 4.11 -8.55
CA GLN A 51 -15.20 2.89 -7.74
C GLN A 51 -13.95 2.66 -6.91
N TRP A 52 -12.77 2.91 -7.47
CA TRP A 52 -11.50 2.85 -6.75
C TRP A 52 -11.50 3.79 -5.54
N LYS A 53 -11.96 5.03 -5.71
CA LYS A 53 -12.12 5.98 -4.59
C LYS A 53 -13.08 5.44 -3.54
N ARG A 54 -14.29 5.02 -3.93
CA ARG A 54 -15.30 4.48 -2.99
C ARG A 54 -14.78 3.28 -2.22
N ALA A 55 -14.16 2.32 -2.90
CA ALA A 55 -13.61 1.12 -2.27
C ALA A 55 -12.47 1.44 -1.30
N ARG A 56 -11.78 2.58 -1.44
CA ARG A 56 -10.74 3.01 -0.50
C ARG A 56 -11.26 3.72 0.74
N ILE A 57 -12.48 4.26 0.72
CA ILE A 57 -13.07 4.98 1.85
C ILE A 57 -13.07 4.12 3.13
N PRO A 58 -13.64 2.91 3.14
CA PRO A 58 -13.74 2.12 4.37
C PRO A 58 -12.42 1.48 4.83
N ARG A 59 -11.28 1.75 4.15
CA ARG A 59 -10.02 1.02 4.34
C ARG A 59 -8.85 1.95 4.61
N ILE A 60 -7.94 1.48 5.47
CA ILE A 60 -6.60 2.05 5.60
C ILE A 60 -5.77 1.55 4.42
N THR A 61 -5.09 2.47 3.76
CA THR A 61 -4.14 2.15 2.68
C THR A 61 -2.76 2.68 3.03
N GLY A 62 -1.71 2.25 2.33
CA GLY A 62 -0.34 2.67 2.64
C GLY A 62 -0.16 4.19 2.74
N THR A 63 -0.83 4.96 1.87
CA THR A 63 -0.81 6.44 1.92
C THR A 63 -1.57 7.04 3.10
N LYS A 64 -2.62 6.37 3.60
CA LYS A 64 -3.32 6.76 4.84
C LYS A 64 -2.51 6.37 6.09
N ALA A 65 -1.86 5.20 6.05
CA ALA A 65 -1.19 4.60 7.19
C ALA A 65 -0.11 5.52 7.78
N TYR A 66 0.78 6.09 6.96
CA TYR A 66 1.81 7.01 7.45
C TYR A 66 1.23 8.20 8.23
N ARG A 67 0.11 8.75 7.74
CA ARG A 67 -0.57 9.91 8.37
C ARG A 67 -1.18 9.56 9.72
N VAL A 68 -1.52 8.29 9.95
CA VAL A 68 -1.97 7.77 11.24
C VAL A 68 -0.78 7.53 12.16
N LEU A 69 0.26 6.85 11.68
CA LEU A 69 1.46 6.51 12.46
C LEU A 69 2.22 7.74 12.97
N CYS A 70 2.21 8.83 12.21
CA CYS A 70 2.82 10.10 12.63
C CYS A 70 1.82 11.07 13.27
N CYS A 71 0.57 10.65 13.51
CA CYS A 71 -0.44 11.50 14.14
C CYS A 71 -0.19 11.59 15.65
N ARG A 72 -0.19 12.81 16.19
CA ARG A 72 -0.20 12.98 17.65
C ARG A 72 -1.54 12.54 18.25
N PRO A 73 -1.57 11.97 19.46
CA PRO A 73 -2.78 11.44 20.08
C PRO A 73 -3.94 12.44 20.15
N GLU A 74 -3.67 13.70 20.47
CA GLU A 74 -4.68 14.77 20.58
C GLU A 74 -5.38 15.10 19.25
N ASN A 75 -4.82 14.66 18.12
CA ASN A 75 -5.35 14.91 16.79
C ASN A 75 -6.04 13.69 16.17
N ILE A 76 -6.12 12.56 16.88
CA ILE A 76 -6.48 11.26 16.30
C ILE A 76 -7.92 11.22 15.76
N ASP A 77 -8.87 11.83 16.47
CA ASP A 77 -10.27 11.91 16.05
C ASP A 77 -10.42 12.76 14.78
N ARG A 78 -9.77 13.93 14.74
CA ARG A 78 -9.73 14.79 13.56
C ARG A 78 -9.11 14.04 12.38
N ARG A 79 -8.04 13.28 12.62
CA ARG A 79 -7.36 12.47 11.59
C ARG A 79 -8.29 11.40 11.02
N ALA A 80 -9.06 10.69 11.85
CA ALA A 80 -10.03 9.70 11.39
C ALA A 80 -11.06 10.28 10.43
N ARG A 81 -11.67 11.42 10.79
CA ARG A 81 -12.60 12.13 9.89
C ARG A 81 -11.91 12.59 8.61
N SER A 82 -10.74 13.21 8.71
CA SER A 82 -10.06 13.77 7.54
C SER A 82 -9.70 12.70 6.50
N LEU A 83 -9.37 11.48 6.93
CA LEU A 83 -9.07 10.34 6.06
C LEU A 83 -10.29 9.76 5.32
N ILE A 84 -11.52 10.18 5.66
CA ILE A 84 -12.78 9.79 4.99
C ILE A 84 -13.28 10.92 4.09
N PHE A 85 -13.24 12.17 4.59
CA PHE A 85 -13.91 13.32 3.97
C PHE A 85 -12.99 14.25 3.16
N GLU A 86 -11.66 14.05 3.16
CA GLU A 86 -10.75 14.88 2.36
C GLU A 86 -11.02 14.74 0.85
N GLN A 87 -11.05 15.88 0.16
CA GLN A 87 -11.12 15.91 -1.30
C GLN A 87 -9.77 15.61 -1.94
N ASP A 88 -9.80 14.99 -3.13
CA ASP A 88 -8.58 14.71 -3.88
C ASP A 88 -7.89 15.99 -4.33
N PHE A 89 -6.58 16.05 -4.13
CA PHE A 89 -5.75 17.13 -4.63
C PHE A 89 -5.25 16.82 -6.04
N GLY A 90 -5.78 17.52 -7.05
CA GLY A 90 -5.44 17.35 -8.47
C GLY A 90 -4.27 18.19 -8.98
N GLY A 91 -3.26 18.44 -8.14
CA GLY A 91 -2.16 19.35 -8.45
C GLY A 91 -1.24 18.89 -9.62
N PRO A 92 -0.38 19.78 -10.13
CA PRO A 92 0.55 19.47 -11.23
C PRO A 92 1.40 18.22 -10.98
N THR A 93 1.90 18.03 -9.77
CA THR A 93 2.70 16.85 -9.38
C THR A 93 1.92 15.54 -9.53
N VAL A 94 0.65 15.53 -9.14
CA VAL A 94 -0.20 14.33 -9.24
C VAL A 94 -0.51 14.02 -10.70
N ARG A 95 -0.87 15.03 -11.49
CA ARG A 95 -1.14 14.87 -12.94
C ARG A 95 0.10 14.38 -13.68
N TYR A 96 1.27 14.92 -13.35
CA TYR A 96 2.53 14.48 -13.93
C TYR A 96 2.82 13.02 -13.59
N GLY A 97 2.68 12.63 -12.32
CA GLY A 97 2.86 11.24 -11.89
C GLY A 97 1.98 10.27 -12.68
N ILE A 98 0.68 10.56 -12.77
CA ILE A 98 -0.29 9.74 -13.53
C ILE A 98 0.10 9.62 -15.00
N ALA A 99 0.53 10.72 -15.63
CA ALA A 99 0.91 10.72 -17.04
C ALA A 99 2.21 9.94 -17.32
N MET A 100 3.11 9.88 -16.35
CA MET A 100 4.44 9.28 -16.50
C MET A 100 4.51 7.82 -16.06
N GLU A 101 3.63 7.38 -15.17
CA GLU A 101 3.63 6.01 -14.63
C GLU A 101 3.59 4.91 -15.71
N PRO A 102 2.78 4.99 -16.79
CA PRO A 102 2.82 3.99 -17.86
C PRO A 102 4.15 3.96 -18.61
N LYS A 103 4.83 5.10 -18.75
CA LYS A 103 6.16 5.18 -19.40
C LYS A 103 7.23 4.58 -18.50
N ALA A 104 7.20 4.93 -17.22
CA ALA A 104 8.09 4.38 -16.21
C ALA A 104 7.96 2.86 -16.09
N ARG A 105 6.73 2.33 -16.10
CA ARG A 105 6.50 0.88 -16.09
C ARG A 105 7.11 0.19 -17.31
N ARG A 106 6.89 0.72 -18.52
CA ARG A 106 7.51 0.14 -19.72
C ARG A 106 9.04 0.21 -19.69
N ALA A 107 9.60 1.30 -19.16
CA ALA A 107 11.04 1.42 -18.97
C ALA A 107 11.56 0.34 -18.02
N PHE A 108 10.89 0.14 -16.88
CA PHE A 108 11.19 -0.91 -15.91
C PHE A 108 11.11 -2.33 -16.53
N GLU A 109 10.04 -2.63 -17.26
CA GLU A 109 9.84 -3.92 -17.94
C GLU A 109 10.98 -4.22 -18.91
N ASN A 110 11.38 -3.23 -19.71
CA ASN A 110 12.49 -3.34 -20.65
C ASN A 110 13.85 -3.46 -19.95
N GLU A 111 14.08 -2.67 -18.90
CA GLU A 111 15.34 -2.63 -18.13
C GLU A 111 15.60 -3.96 -17.42
N HIS A 112 14.54 -4.62 -16.94
CA HIS A 112 14.64 -5.83 -16.13
C HIS A 112 14.21 -7.12 -16.85
N GLY A 113 13.68 -7.02 -18.06
CA GLY A 113 13.23 -8.19 -18.84
C GLY A 113 12.06 -8.93 -18.19
N VAL A 114 11.12 -8.19 -17.59
CA VAL A 114 9.96 -8.73 -16.87
C VAL A 114 8.65 -8.19 -17.43
N GLU A 115 7.54 -8.86 -17.16
CA GLU A 115 6.19 -8.39 -17.45
C GLU A 115 5.51 -7.98 -16.14
N VAL A 116 4.96 -6.76 -16.09
CA VAL A 116 4.31 -6.22 -14.90
C VAL A 116 2.79 -6.34 -15.01
N SER A 117 2.20 -7.07 -14.07
CA SER A 117 0.75 -7.19 -13.93
C SER A 117 0.15 -6.03 -13.14
N LEU A 118 -0.97 -5.50 -13.62
CA LEU A 118 -1.67 -4.37 -13.02
C LEU A 118 -2.89 -4.82 -12.21
N PHE A 119 -3.12 -4.09 -11.12
CA PHE A 119 -4.21 -4.35 -10.19
C PHE A 119 -4.85 -3.03 -9.78
N GLY A 120 -6.17 -3.06 -9.56
CA GLY A 120 -6.84 -1.95 -8.88
C GLY A 120 -6.57 -1.99 -7.38
N LEU A 121 -7.61 -1.74 -6.59
CA LEU A 121 -7.52 -1.92 -5.14
C LEU A 121 -7.43 -3.41 -4.78
N VAL A 122 -6.39 -3.79 -4.05
CA VAL A 122 -6.23 -5.13 -3.47
C VAL A 122 -6.47 -5.06 -1.97
N VAL A 123 -7.53 -5.73 -1.51
CA VAL A 123 -7.89 -5.82 -0.09
C VAL A 123 -7.11 -6.95 0.56
N SER A 124 -6.58 -6.73 1.76
CA SER A 124 -5.86 -7.75 2.52
C SER A 124 -6.75 -8.96 2.75
N ARG A 125 -6.24 -10.15 2.43
CA ARG A 125 -6.93 -11.43 2.65
C ARG A 125 -7.15 -11.74 4.13
N LYS A 126 -6.28 -11.19 4.99
CA LYS A 126 -6.34 -11.40 6.45
C LYS A 126 -7.28 -10.42 7.13
N GLU A 127 -7.37 -9.19 6.61
CA GLU A 127 -7.98 -8.07 7.30
C GLU A 127 -8.59 -7.06 6.32
N SER A 128 -9.90 -7.15 6.04
CA SER A 128 -10.52 -6.33 4.99
C SER A 128 -10.52 -4.82 5.23
N TRP A 129 -10.18 -4.38 6.45
CA TRP A 129 -9.97 -2.99 6.81
C TRP A 129 -8.67 -2.40 6.23
N LEU A 130 -7.77 -3.24 5.72
CA LEU A 130 -6.51 -2.87 5.09
C LEU A 130 -6.54 -3.17 3.58
N ALA A 131 -5.99 -2.26 2.78
CA ALA A 131 -5.84 -2.45 1.34
C ALA A 131 -4.63 -1.71 0.77
N CYS A 132 -4.24 -2.04 -0.45
CA CYS A 132 -3.24 -1.30 -1.22
C CYS A 132 -3.66 -1.19 -2.69
N SER A 133 -3.00 -0.32 -3.44
CA SER A 133 -3.17 -0.19 -4.89
C SER A 133 -1.77 -0.22 -5.47
N PRO A 134 -1.23 -1.41 -5.79
CA PRO A 134 0.14 -1.53 -6.25
C PRO A 134 0.28 -0.94 -7.66
N ASP A 135 1.42 -0.31 -7.96
CA ASP A 135 1.71 0.19 -9.31
C ASP A 135 1.99 -0.97 -10.28
N GLY A 136 2.34 -2.15 -9.73
CA GLY A 136 2.32 -3.42 -10.42
C GLY A 136 2.90 -4.56 -9.58
N ILE A 137 2.80 -5.79 -10.08
CA ILE A 137 3.43 -6.99 -9.50
C ILE A 137 4.02 -7.80 -10.64
N PHE A 138 5.22 -8.33 -10.44
CA PHE A 138 5.92 -9.17 -11.42
C PHE A 138 6.57 -10.37 -10.72
N LEU A 139 7.01 -11.35 -11.51
CA LEU A 139 7.80 -12.50 -11.04
C LEU A 139 9.27 -12.29 -11.41
N THR A 140 10.18 -12.59 -10.49
CA THR A 140 11.64 -12.39 -10.68
C THR A 140 12.29 -13.37 -11.64
N SER A 141 11.67 -14.54 -11.85
CA SER A 141 12.13 -15.56 -12.79
C SER A 141 11.13 -15.67 -13.94
N ILE A 142 11.67 -15.63 -15.17
CA ILE A 142 10.89 -15.70 -16.40
C ILE A 142 10.30 -17.10 -16.50
N THR A 143 8.98 -17.23 -16.39
CA THR A 143 8.27 -18.28 -17.13
C THR A 143 7.58 -17.61 -18.29
N SER A 144 7.98 -17.99 -19.50
CA SER A 144 7.33 -17.57 -20.72
C SER A 144 5.83 -17.88 -20.63
N ILE A 145 5.03 -16.82 -20.71
CA ILE A 145 3.75 -16.73 -21.42
C ILE A 145 2.70 -17.78 -21.01
N ALA A 146 1.84 -17.41 -20.07
CA ALA A 146 0.39 -17.35 -20.28
C ALA A 146 -0.31 -16.98 -18.97
N ALA A 147 -0.82 -15.75 -18.91
CA ALA A 147 -1.73 -15.23 -17.88
C ALA A 147 -1.15 -15.13 -16.46
N LEU A 148 -0.37 -14.07 -16.21
CA LEU A 148 -0.36 -13.48 -14.87
C LEU A 148 -1.73 -12.84 -14.62
N ASP A 149 -2.60 -13.58 -13.94
CA ASP A 149 -3.80 -13.03 -13.32
C ASP A 149 -3.57 -12.89 -11.81
N TYR A 150 -4.64 -12.74 -11.03
CA TYR A 150 -4.55 -12.67 -9.57
C TYR A 150 -3.89 -13.91 -8.92
N SER A 151 -3.63 -14.98 -9.67
CA SER A 151 -2.80 -16.12 -9.25
C SER A 151 -1.36 -15.74 -8.95
N VAL A 152 -0.81 -14.65 -9.53
CA VAL A 152 0.56 -14.20 -9.21
C VAL A 152 0.72 -13.95 -7.70
N LEU A 153 -0.33 -13.47 -7.04
CA LEU A 153 -0.35 -13.26 -5.58
C LEU A 153 -0.38 -14.57 -4.78
N LYS A 154 -0.70 -15.70 -5.42
CA LYS A 154 -0.68 -17.05 -4.82
C LYS A 154 0.60 -17.81 -5.16
N CYS A 155 1.36 -17.40 -6.19
CA CYS A 155 2.59 -18.05 -6.61
C CYS A 155 3.70 -17.79 -5.59
N ARG A 156 3.95 -18.80 -4.75
CA ARG A 156 5.09 -18.87 -3.82
C ARG A 156 5.82 -20.18 -3.99
N THR A 157 6.46 -20.37 -5.14
CA THR A 157 7.41 -21.48 -5.31
C THR A 157 8.81 -20.97 -4.99
N HIS A 158 9.74 -21.87 -4.66
CA HIS A 158 11.15 -21.48 -4.45
C HIS A 158 11.80 -20.86 -5.70
N GLU A 159 11.17 -20.97 -6.87
CA GLU A 159 11.73 -20.54 -8.16
C GLU A 159 11.09 -19.24 -8.69
N ASN A 160 9.86 -18.89 -8.27
CA ASN A 160 9.13 -17.70 -8.71
C ASN A 160 8.61 -16.91 -7.51
N GLU A 161 9.28 -15.81 -7.17
CA GLU A 161 8.83 -14.90 -6.12
C GLU A 161 8.10 -13.70 -6.75
N ALA A 162 6.85 -13.49 -6.31
CA ALA A 162 6.09 -12.30 -6.66
C ALA A 162 6.66 -11.07 -5.93
N VAL A 163 6.97 -10.03 -6.69
CA VAL A 163 7.59 -8.81 -6.21
C VAL A 163 6.68 -7.62 -6.51
N LEU A 164 6.48 -6.79 -5.49
CA LEU A 164 5.76 -5.53 -5.62
C LEU A 164 6.60 -4.53 -6.42
N LEU A 165 5.98 -3.85 -7.37
CA LEU A 165 6.53 -2.66 -8.00
C LEU A 165 5.83 -1.41 -7.45
N GLU A 166 6.61 -0.45 -6.97
CA GLU A 166 6.15 0.88 -6.57
C GLU A 166 6.93 1.93 -7.37
N ILE A 167 6.23 2.69 -8.21
CA ILE A 167 6.79 3.66 -9.15
C ILE A 167 6.64 5.07 -8.61
N LYS A 168 7.67 5.90 -8.73
CA LYS A 168 7.59 7.35 -8.49
C LYS A 168 8.21 8.13 -9.63
N CYS A 169 7.43 9.07 -10.17
CA CYS A 169 7.86 10.00 -11.20
C CYS A 169 7.91 11.42 -10.61
N PRO A 170 9.04 11.85 -10.01
CA PRO A 170 9.14 13.14 -9.33
C PRO A 170 9.04 14.32 -10.30
N PHE A 171 7.97 15.11 -10.19
CA PHE A 171 7.79 16.32 -11.01
C PHE A 171 8.94 17.33 -10.89
N SER A 172 9.56 17.42 -9.70
CA SER A 172 10.72 18.29 -9.44
C SER A 172 11.99 17.89 -10.18
N ARG A 173 12.03 16.69 -10.79
CA ARG A 173 13.16 16.16 -11.58
C ARG A 173 12.76 15.85 -13.02
N ARG A 174 11.65 16.44 -13.53
CA ARG A 174 11.24 16.26 -14.93
C ARG A 174 12.39 16.68 -15.87
N GLY A 175 12.83 15.75 -16.72
CA GLY A 175 13.97 15.92 -17.63
C GLY A 175 15.35 16.06 -16.97
N GLN A 176 15.51 15.72 -15.68
CA GLN A 176 16.78 15.81 -14.95
C GLN A 176 17.16 14.46 -14.35
N THR A 177 18.45 14.25 -14.07
CA THR A 177 18.93 13.03 -13.41
C THR A 177 18.55 12.99 -11.93
N LEU A 178 18.30 11.79 -11.43
CA LEU A 178 17.85 11.52 -10.05
C LEU A 178 18.92 11.74 -8.98
N THR A 179 20.20 11.72 -9.39
CA THR A 179 21.37 11.84 -8.51
C THR A 179 21.89 13.28 -8.38
N THR A 180 21.23 14.25 -9.01
CA THR A 180 21.59 15.67 -8.90
C THR A 180 21.36 16.18 -7.48
N ASP A 181 22.34 16.90 -6.92
CA ASP A 181 22.18 17.56 -5.62
C ASP A 181 21.26 18.79 -5.68
N PRO A 182 20.43 19.04 -4.64
CA PRO A 182 20.23 18.17 -3.49
C PRO A 182 19.41 16.92 -3.86
N LEU A 183 19.73 15.75 -3.29
CA LEU A 183 18.93 14.54 -3.51
C LEU A 183 17.43 14.76 -3.22
N LEU A 184 16.58 13.94 -3.86
CA LEU A 184 15.16 13.90 -3.57
C LEU A 184 14.93 13.68 -2.07
N PRO A 185 13.93 14.34 -1.44
CA PRO A 185 13.80 14.42 0.01
C PRO A 185 13.54 13.06 0.68
N TYR A 186 13.09 12.07 -0.08
CA TYR A 186 12.86 10.70 0.37
C TYR A 186 14.07 9.80 0.18
N LEU A 187 15.10 10.25 -0.52
CA LEU A 187 16.36 9.53 -0.69
C LEU A 187 17.38 9.99 0.37
N GLN A 188 18.25 9.06 0.73
CA GLN A 188 19.45 9.31 1.50
C GLN A 188 20.61 8.52 0.88
N LYS A 189 21.83 8.98 1.11
CA LYS A 189 23.03 8.28 0.68
C LYS A 189 23.78 7.82 1.93
N ASN A 190 23.84 6.50 2.11
CA ASN A 190 24.75 5.85 3.04
C ASN A 190 25.88 5.27 2.18
N ASP A 191 26.09 3.95 2.22
CA ASP A 191 26.98 3.25 1.27
C ASP A 191 26.37 3.20 -0.15
N ALA A 192 25.04 3.16 -0.23
CA ALA A 192 24.26 3.25 -1.46
C ALA A 192 23.13 4.27 -1.32
N LEU A 193 22.45 4.58 -2.43
CA LEU A 193 21.19 5.34 -2.39
C LEU A 193 20.07 4.47 -1.82
N GLU A 194 19.39 4.99 -0.83
CA GLU A 194 18.35 4.29 -0.08
C GLU A 194 17.11 5.16 0.09
N LEU A 195 15.95 4.51 0.22
CA LEU A 195 14.73 5.17 0.67
C LEU A 195 14.78 5.40 2.18
N ARG A 196 14.55 6.63 2.62
CA ARG A 196 14.46 6.98 4.04
C ARG A 196 13.34 6.19 4.72
N LYS A 197 13.68 5.44 5.78
CA LYS A 197 12.69 4.70 6.59
C LYS A 197 11.62 5.62 7.21
N LYS A 198 12.01 6.84 7.61
CA LYS A 198 11.10 7.88 8.12
C LYS A 198 10.50 8.72 6.99
N HIS A 199 9.91 8.07 5.98
CA HIS A 199 9.22 8.73 4.89
C HIS A 199 7.92 8.01 4.53
N THR A 200 6.94 8.76 4.00
CA THR A 200 5.61 8.21 3.68
C THR A 200 5.66 7.05 2.69
N TYR A 201 6.59 7.08 1.73
CA TYR A 201 6.77 5.99 0.76
C TYR A 201 7.26 4.69 1.41
N TYR A 202 8.11 4.76 2.44
CA TYR A 202 8.55 3.55 3.14
C TYR A 202 7.37 2.88 3.85
N ALA A 203 6.58 3.66 4.58
CA ALA A 203 5.35 3.19 5.21
C ALA A 203 4.37 2.64 4.18
N GLN A 204 4.18 3.33 3.05
CA GLN A 204 3.30 2.86 1.98
C GLN A 204 3.71 1.49 1.44
N ILE A 205 5.01 1.30 1.18
CA ILE A 205 5.57 0.03 0.70
C ILE A 205 5.39 -1.06 1.74
N GLN A 206 5.80 -0.84 3.00
CA GLN A 206 5.69 -1.86 4.05
C GLN A 206 4.25 -2.30 4.29
N ILE A 207 3.30 -1.35 4.32
CA ILE A 207 1.88 -1.68 4.48
C ILE A 207 1.33 -2.42 3.25
N SER A 208 1.80 -2.12 2.04
CA SER A 208 1.42 -2.88 0.84
C SER A 208 2.00 -4.29 0.84
N LEU A 209 3.26 -4.47 1.24
CA LEU A 209 3.87 -5.78 1.46
C LEU A 209 3.11 -6.59 2.52
N TYR A 210 2.59 -5.94 3.57
CA TYR A 210 1.70 -6.58 4.55
C TYR A 210 0.36 -6.99 3.96
N ALA A 211 -0.32 -6.10 3.25
CA ALA A 211 -1.64 -6.38 2.68
C ALA A 211 -1.60 -7.48 1.60
N LEU A 212 -0.54 -7.53 0.79
CA LEU A 212 -0.33 -8.51 -0.27
C LEU A 212 0.38 -9.77 0.21
N GLU A 213 0.95 -9.74 1.41
CA GLU A 213 1.79 -10.79 1.97
C GLU A 213 3.02 -11.13 1.09
N LEU A 214 3.65 -10.09 0.53
CA LEU A 214 4.87 -10.20 -0.28
C LEU A 214 6.11 -9.87 0.55
N GLN A 215 7.27 -10.40 0.17
CA GLN A 215 8.53 -10.21 0.91
C GLN A 215 9.37 -9.06 0.38
N GLN A 216 9.14 -8.61 -0.85
CA GLN A 216 9.99 -7.62 -1.49
C GLN A 216 9.20 -6.66 -2.37
N CYS A 217 9.68 -5.41 -2.37
CA CYS A 217 9.27 -4.36 -3.29
C CYS A 217 10.49 -3.85 -4.06
N TRP A 218 10.35 -3.60 -5.35
CA TRP A 218 11.29 -2.80 -6.12
C TRP A 218 10.69 -1.40 -6.25
N PHE A 219 11.32 -0.45 -5.58
CA PHE A 219 10.96 0.96 -5.63
C PHE A 219 11.66 1.61 -6.81
N TYR A 220 10.90 1.92 -7.85
CA TYR A 220 11.42 2.46 -9.10
C TYR A 220 11.15 3.95 -9.21
N VAL A 221 12.21 4.75 -9.23
CA VAL A 221 12.12 6.18 -9.45
C VAL A 221 12.51 6.46 -10.90
N TYR A 222 11.67 7.18 -11.63
CA TYR A 222 11.83 7.37 -13.06
C TYR A 222 11.72 8.84 -13.47
N THR A 223 12.62 9.26 -14.36
CA THR A 223 12.56 10.51 -15.13
C THR A 223 12.76 10.20 -16.61
N GLU A 224 12.55 11.18 -17.50
CA GLU A 224 12.93 10.99 -18.91
C GLU A 224 14.44 10.89 -19.13
N ALA A 225 15.26 11.27 -18.15
CA ALA A 225 16.72 11.29 -18.26
C ALA A 225 17.39 10.01 -17.71
N ASP A 226 16.87 9.45 -16.63
CA ASP A 226 17.41 8.28 -15.95
C ASP A 226 16.37 7.57 -15.05
N SER A 227 16.77 6.43 -14.49
CA SER A 227 16.00 5.64 -13.54
C SER A 227 16.86 5.22 -12.33
N LEU A 228 16.20 4.89 -11.22
CA LEU A 228 16.81 4.33 -10.02
C LEU A 228 15.90 3.24 -9.43
N THR A 229 16.43 2.03 -9.28
CA THR A 229 15.74 0.91 -8.64
C THR A 229 16.32 0.64 -7.26
N ILE A 230 15.51 0.77 -6.21
CA ILE A 230 15.87 0.42 -4.82
C ILE A 230 15.07 -0.81 -4.40
N LYS A 231 15.77 -1.90 -4.07
CA LYS A 231 15.15 -3.13 -3.57
C LYS A 231 14.89 -2.99 -2.08
N ILE A 232 13.62 -3.10 -1.67
CA ILE A 232 13.19 -2.94 -0.28
C ILE A 232 12.55 -4.25 0.17
N SER A 233 13.15 -4.87 1.19
CA SER A 233 12.60 -6.05 1.84
C SER A 233 11.50 -5.66 2.82
N ARG A 234 10.59 -6.60 3.05
CA ARG A 234 9.60 -6.56 4.12
C ARG A 234 10.32 -6.44 5.47
N ASP A 235 9.96 -5.41 6.22
CA ASP A 235 10.54 -5.07 7.52
C ASP A 235 9.57 -5.52 8.62
N GLU A 236 9.78 -6.74 9.15
CA GLU A 236 8.89 -7.33 10.14
C GLU A 236 8.90 -6.58 11.47
N GLU A 237 10.02 -5.92 11.82
CA GLU A 237 10.10 -5.10 13.03
C GLU A 237 9.22 -3.85 12.89
N TYR A 238 9.35 -3.13 11.76
CA TYR A 238 8.49 -2.00 11.45
C TYR A 238 7.00 -2.38 11.45
N LEU A 239 6.68 -3.54 10.87
CA LEU A 239 5.28 -4.00 10.77
C LEU A 239 4.71 -4.47 12.11
N ALA A 240 5.53 -5.07 12.97
CA ALA A 240 5.14 -5.45 14.32
C ALA A 240 4.75 -4.22 15.17
N GLU A 241 5.34 -3.06 14.90
CA GLU A 241 4.97 -1.79 15.54
C GLU A 241 3.78 -1.11 14.85
N ALA A 242 3.83 -1.00 13.51
CA ALA A 242 2.86 -0.22 12.75
C ALA A 242 1.46 -0.85 12.73
N ILE A 243 1.36 -2.16 12.50
CA ILE A 243 0.08 -2.82 12.27
C ILE A 243 -0.84 -2.78 13.51
N PRO A 244 -0.36 -3.06 14.74
CA PRO A 244 -1.20 -2.90 15.93
C PRO A 244 -1.74 -1.48 16.11
N VAL A 245 -0.92 -0.45 15.88
CA VAL A 245 -1.34 0.96 15.99
C VAL A 245 -2.42 1.29 14.96
N LEU A 246 -2.24 0.86 13.70
CA LEU A 246 -3.23 1.07 12.64
C LEU A 246 -4.54 0.32 12.93
N ARG A 247 -4.45 -0.90 13.47
CA ARG A 247 -5.62 -1.71 13.84
C ARG A 247 -6.40 -1.06 14.97
N GLU A 248 -5.72 -0.65 16.05
CA GLU A 248 -6.36 0.05 17.17
C GLU A 248 -7.02 1.34 16.70
N PHE A 249 -6.32 2.15 15.90
CA PHE A 249 -6.90 3.34 15.28
C PHE A 249 -8.15 3.03 14.46
N TYR A 250 -8.11 1.97 13.65
CA TYR A 250 -9.22 1.61 12.79
C TYR A 250 -10.48 1.31 13.61
N PHE A 251 -10.36 0.37 14.55
CA PHE A 251 -11.52 -0.11 15.31
C PHE A 251 -11.97 0.86 16.40
N ALA A 252 -11.08 1.67 16.97
CA ALA A 252 -11.45 2.63 18.01
C ALA A 252 -11.97 3.98 17.46
N LYS A 253 -11.52 4.40 16.27
CA LYS A 253 -11.76 5.76 15.74
C LYS A 253 -12.32 5.78 14.32
N TYR A 254 -11.71 5.02 13.41
CA TYR A 254 -12.06 5.09 11.99
C TYR A 254 -13.42 4.50 11.68
N LEU A 255 -13.75 3.33 12.25
CA LEU A 255 -15.03 2.65 12.06
C LEU A 255 -16.20 3.49 12.59
N THR A 256 -16.01 4.17 13.72
CA THR A 256 -16.98 5.13 14.25
C THR A 256 -17.27 6.27 13.26
N CYS A 257 -16.24 6.79 12.59
CA CYS A 257 -16.43 7.81 11.57
C CYS A 257 -17.09 7.25 10.29
N LEU A 258 -16.85 5.98 9.93
CA LEU A 258 -17.54 5.33 8.80
C LEU A 258 -19.03 5.15 9.07
N LYS A 259 -19.41 4.84 10.32
CA LYS A 259 -20.82 4.79 10.74
C LYS A 259 -21.53 6.11 10.45
N GLU A 260 -20.88 7.25 10.73
CA GLU A 260 -21.44 8.55 10.39
C GLU A 260 -21.53 8.78 8.88
N TYR A 261 -20.49 8.38 8.14
CA TYR A 261 -20.44 8.55 6.68
C TYR A 261 -21.52 7.77 5.92
N TYR A 262 -21.88 6.56 6.38
CA TYR A 262 -22.87 5.71 5.70
C TYR A 262 -24.30 5.85 6.23
N ASN A 263 -24.49 6.49 7.38
CA ASN A 263 -25.82 6.79 7.93
C ASN A 263 -26.32 8.20 7.56
N THR A 264 -25.54 8.98 6.81
CA THR A 264 -25.95 10.24 6.17
C THR A 264 -26.34 10.00 4.72
#